data_AF-A0A936DFV4-F1
#
_entry.id   AF-A0A936DFV4-F1
#
_cell.length_a   1.000
_cell.length_b   1.000
_cell.length_c   1.000
_cell.angle_alpha   90.00
_cell.angle_beta   90.00
_cell.angle_gamma   90.00
#
_symmetry.space_group_name_H-M   'P 1'
#
loop_
_entity.id
_entity.type
_entity.pdbx_description
1 polymer ?
#
loop_
_entity_poly.entity_id
_entity_poly.type
_entity_poly.pdbx_seq_one_letter_code
_entity_poly.pdbx_strand_id
1 'polypeptide(L)'
;MIVRAAAAGIPAALVLGLACTRVSDHQRFELADEPLTITASVPSGGAVDVPTTTAVDLCFSNLVDPRSILVTDAQTSSGQSAFDSELSLQLLPWTGPGGEALTQPTAPWCDGSVLSVVPKAELSPSLLYRVRVVPRARGWGGEILDTTTPGWVVEGDRRRYTVEFTTTATPATVDPPPPSVGIVHFDELFTDGRVFDPRRAICSCHRDPDDLAYRLLDLDDRDTAWAQLALETRARDTGFPMISQRRASESFLVHKLLRDHDGEALQDVLGDPMPPDEPLPYADYVDVATWIQNGAQR
;
A
#
# COMPACT_ATOMS: atom_id res chain seq x y z
N MET A 1 44.74 41.56 50.22
CA MET A 1 45.33 40.25 49.87
C MET A 1 44.25 39.20 50.07
N ILE A 2 43.45 38.91 49.04
CA ILE A 2 42.46 37.81 49.04
C ILE A 2 42.53 37.18 47.64
N VAL A 3 42.74 35.87 47.64
CA VAL A 3 43.02 35.00 46.49
C VAL A 3 41.75 34.79 45.67
N ARG A 4 41.81 34.99 44.35
CA ARG A 4 40.77 34.56 43.40
C ARG A 4 40.96 33.09 43.06
N ALA A 5 39.99 32.25 43.43
CA ALA A 5 39.87 30.88 42.93
C ALA A 5 39.15 30.90 41.57
N ALA A 6 39.73 30.23 40.57
CA ALA A 6 39.14 30.00 39.26
C ALA A 6 38.08 28.89 39.36
N ALA A 7 36.87 29.16 38.87
CA ALA A 7 35.86 28.15 38.61
C ALA A 7 35.92 27.79 37.12
N ALA A 8 36.33 26.56 36.83
CA ALA A 8 36.27 25.96 35.51
C ALA A 8 34.79 25.67 35.18
N GLY A 9 34.29 26.28 34.10
CA GLY A 9 32.97 25.98 33.55
C GLY A 9 33.02 24.67 32.77
N ILE A 10 32.22 23.70 33.20
CA ILE A 10 31.95 22.44 32.50
C ILE A 10 31.10 22.78 31.26
N PRO A 11 31.45 22.34 30.05
CA PRO A 11 30.61 22.56 28.88
C PRO A 11 29.33 21.73 29.02
N ALA A 12 28.18 22.38 28.86
CA ALA A 12 26.89 21.73 28.74
C ALA A 12 26.89 20.90 27.44
N ALA A 13 26.99 19.58 27.57
CA ALA A 13 26.69 18.66 26.49
C ALA A 13 25.19 18.77 26.20
N LEU A 14 24.84 19.31 25.03
CA LEU A 14 23.52 19.15 24.44
C LEU A 14 23.32 17.66 24.16
N VAL A 15 22.52 17.00 24.99
CA VAL A 15 21.94 15.70 24.66
C VAL A 15 20.75 15.97 23.76
N LEU A 16 20.97 15.94 22.44
CA LEU A 16 19.92 15.80 21.45
C LEU A 16 19.48 14.33 21.48
N GLY A 17 18.51 14.01 22.35
CA GLY A 17 17.87 12.72 22.36
C GLY A 17 16.93 12.60 21.16
N LEU A 18 17.39 11.92 20.11
CA LEU A 18 16.56 11.35 19.05
C LEU A 18 15.76 10.20 19.67
N ALA A 19 14.49 10.45 19.97
CA ALA A 19 13.61 9.46 20.57
C ALA A 19 12.77 8.79 19.47
N CYS A 20 13.16 7.60 19.03
CA CYS A 20 12.47 6.86 17.96
C CYS A 20 11.20 6.14 18.42
N THR A 21 10.69 6.41 19.63
CA THR A 21 9.35 5.98 20.06
C THR A 21 8.80 6.93 21.12
N ARG A 22 7.63 7.54 20.89
CA ARG A 22 6.75 7.97 21.99
C ARG A 22 5.64 6.93 22.11
N VAL A 23 5.73 6.08 23.15
CA VAL A 23 4.60 5.22 23.52
C VAL A 23 3.45 6.12 23.94
N SER A 24 2.35 6.05 23.20
CA SER A 24 1.11 6.76 23.51
C SER A 24 0.02 5.71 23.79
N ASP A 25 -0.40 5.63 25.06
CA ASP A 25 -1.38 4.66 25.58
C ASP A 25 -2.84 5.07 25.32
N HIS A 26 -3.11 5.90 24.31
CA HIS A 26 -4.45 6.40 24.03
C HIS A 26 -4.89 6.04 22.61
N GLN A 27 -6.08 5.43 22.51
CA GLN A 27 -6.81 5.30 21.26
C GLN A 27 -7.26 6.72 20.87
N ARG A 28 -6.60 7.30 19.86
CA ARG A 28 -6.61 8.75 19.54
C ARG A 28 -7.67 9.19 18.53
N PHE A 29 -8.39 8.28 17.89
CA PHE A 29 -9.05 8.60 16.62
C PHE A 29 -10.54 8.93 16.78
N GLU A 30 -10.92 10.12 16.34
CA GLU A 30 -12.29 10.46 15.97
C GLU A 30 -12.61 9.84 14.60
N LEU A 31 -13.87 9.44 14.37
CA LEU A 31 -14.28 8.88 13.08
C LEU A 31 -14.04 9.92 11.97
N ALA A 32 -13.46 9.49 10.85
CA ALA A 32 -13.20 10.37 9.72
C ALA A 32 -14.50 11.01 9.19
N ASP A 33 -14.47 12.34 9.02
CA ASP A 33 -15.64 13.15 8.63
C ASP A 33 -15.93 13.09 7.13
N GLU A 34 -14.91 12.83 6.29
CA GLU A 34 -15.08 12.78 4.84
C GLU A 34 -15.40 11.36 4.35
N PRO A 35 -16.40 11.19 3.48
CA PRO A 35 -16.73 9.87 2.97
C PRO A 35 -15.68 9.41 1.95
N LEU A 36 -15.49 8.08 1.88
CA LEU A 36 -14.67 7.46 0.86
C LEU A 36 -15.36 7.62 -0.51
N THR A 37 -14.64 7.94 -1.57
CA THR A 37 -15.20 8.03 -2.93
C THR A 37 -14.32 7.26 -3.92
N ILE A 38 -14.90 6.84 -5.05
CA ILE A 38 -14.12 6.40 -6.22
C ILE A 38 -13.94 7.62 -7.11
N THR A 39 -12.71 8.10 -7.25
CA THR A 39 -12.37 9.35 -7.92
C THR A 39 -12.06 9.15 -9.40
N ALA A 40 -11.54 7.97 -9.78
CA ALA A 40 -11.21 7.63 -11.16
C ALA A 40 -11.25 6.12 -11.41
N SER A 41 -11.32 5.74 -12.68
CA SER A 41 -11.15 4.36 -13.14
C SER A 41 -10.22 4.30 -14.35
N VAL A 42 -9.45 3.22 -14.45
CA VAL A 42 -8.66 2.87 -15.62
C VAL A 42 -8.96 1.42 -16.01
N PRO A 43 -9.48 1.14 -17.22
CA PRO A 43 -9.94 2.10 -18.21
C PRO A 43 -11.09 2.97 -17.67
N SER A 44 -11.22 4.18 -18.23
CA SER A 44 -12.34 5.06 -17.89
C SER A 44 -13.66 4.53 -18.45
N GLY A 45 -14.77 4.92 -17.83
CA GLY A 45 -16.11 4.58 -18.31
C GLY A 45 -16.34 5.05 -19.76
N GLY A 46 -16.74 4.12 -20.63
CA GLY A 46 -16.93 4.35 -22.07
C GLY A 46 -15.67 4.17 -22.92
N ALA A 47 -14.55 3.74 -22.35
CA ALA A 47 -13.34 3.46 -23.11
C ALA A 47 -13.59 2.41 -24.21
N VAL A 48 -12.89 2.59 -25.34
CA VAL A 48 -12.91 1.69 -26.50
C VAL A 48 -11.51 1.16 -26.77
N ASP A 49 -11.41 0.11 -27.58
CA ASP A 49 -10.15 -0.54 -27.94
C ASP A 49 -9.31 -1.02 -26.76
N VAL A 50 -9.98 -1.41 -25.66
CA VAL A 50 -9.34 -1.93 -24.45
C VAL A 50 -8.77 -3.34 -24.70
N PRO A 51 -7.53 -3.65 -24.30
CA PRO A 51 -6.99 -5.00 -24.40
C PRO A 51 -7.87 -6.08 -23.73
N THR A 52 -7.87 -7.28 -24.28
CA THR A 52 -8.68 -8.41 -23.78
C THR A 52 -8.21 -8.96 -22.43
N THR A 53 -7.03 -8.54 -21.98
CA THR A 53 -6.40 -8.93 -20.70
C THR A 53 -6.41 -7.81 -19.65
N THR A 54 -7.07 -6.69 -19.93
CA THR A 54 -7.04 -5.51 -19.06
C THR A 54 -7.73 -5.75 -17.71
N ALA A 55 -7.04 -5.35 -16.64
CA ALA A 55 -7.63 -5.15 -15.32
C ALA A 55 -8.37 -3.81 -15.26
N VAL A 56 -9.45 -3.73 -14.48
CA VAL A 56 -10.11 -2.45 -14.17
C VAL A 56 -9.65 -1.97 -12.80
N ASP A 57 -8.90 -0.88 -12.80
CA ASP A 57 -8.41 -0.22 -11.59
C ASP A 57 -9.35 0.89 -11.16
N LEU A 58 -9.72 0.89 -9.88
CA LEU A 58 -10.56 1.92 -9.26
C LEU A 58 -9.72 2.68 -8.25
N CYS A 59 -9.53 3.98 -8.48
CA CYS A 59 -8.84 4.87 -7.57
C CYS A 59 -9.81 5.39 -6.51
N PHE A 60 -9.49 5.17 -5.25
CA PHE A 60 -10.23 5.67 -4.10
C PHE A 60 -9.61 6.98 -3.59
N SER A 61 -10.44 7.83 -2.98
CA SER A 61 -9.99 9.12 -2.42
C SER A 61 -9.11 9.00 -1.17
N ASN A 62 -9.11 7.84 -0.50
CA ASN A 62 -8.31 7.59 0.70
C ASN A 62 -7.86 6.13 0.75
N LEU A 63 -7.07 5.78 1.77
CA LEU A 63 -6.64 4.42 2.06
C LEU A 63 -7.84 3.54 2.44
N VAL A 64 -8.00 2.42 1.73
CA VAL A 64 -9.06 1.44 1.97
C VAL A 64 -8.58 0.40 2.97
N ASP A 65 -9.43 0.05 3.94
CA ASP A 65 -9.16 -1.06 4.85
C ASP A 65 -9.25 -2.40 4.08
N PRO A 66 -8.15 -3.17 3.95
CA PRO A 66 -8.15 -4.45 3.25
C PRO A 66 -9.13 -5.46 3.86
N ARG A 67 -9.45 -5.36 5.16
CA ARG A 67 -10.41 -6.21 5.87
C ARG A 67 -11.84 -6.02 5.37
N SER A 68 -12.12 -4.89 4.72
CA SER A 68 -13.44 -4.55 4.19
C SER A 68 -13.71 -5.09 2.79
N ILE A 69 -12.69 -5.58 2.09
CA ILE A 69 -12.80 -6.07 0.71
C ILE A 69 -13.00 -7.59 0.69
N LEU A 70 -14.10 -8.02 0.08
CA LEU A 70 -14.40 -9.44 -0.13
C LEU A 70 -14.25 -9.78 -1.62
N VAL A 71 -13.79 -11.00 -1.91
CA VAL A 71 -13.62 -11.48 -3.30
C VAL A 71 -14.91 -11.43 -4.16
N THR A 72 -16.07 -11.32 -3.53
CA THR A 72 -17.39 -11.21 -4.20
C THR A 72 -17.82 -9.76 -4.45
N ASP A 73 -17.00 -8.78 -4.07
CA ASP A 73 -17.39 -7.38 -4.08
C ASP A 73 -17.31 -6.74 -5.46
N ALA A 74 -16.66 -7.39 -6.43
CA ALA A 74 -16.73 -6.98 -7.82
C ALA A 74 -16.96 -8.16 -8.78
N GLN A 75 -17.54 -7.85 -9.93
CA GLN A 75 -17.81 -8.82 -10.98
C GLN A 75 -17.66 -8.17 -12.36
N THR A 76 -17.03 -8.90 -13.28
CA THR A 76 -16.98 -8.55 -14.71
C THR A 76 -18.07 -9.30 -15.48
N SER A 77 -18.75 -8.63 -16.42
CA SER A 77 -19.82 -9.24 -17.22
C SER A 77 -19.92 -8.63 -18.62
N SER A 78 -20.50 -9.39 -19.56
CA SER A 78 -20.90 -8.91 -20.89
C SER A 78 -22.21 -9.60 -21.30
N GLY A 79 -23.26 -8.82 -21.56
CA GLY A 79 -24.59 -9.37 -21.82
C GLY A 79 -25.08 -10.28 -20.68
N GLN A 80 -25.30 -11.57 -20.96
CA GLN A 80 -25.67 -12.58 -19.96
C GLN A 80 -24.47 -13.36 -19.41
N SER A 81 -23.28 -13.17 -19.97
CA SER A 81 -22.05 -13.83 -19.52
C SER A 81 -21.47 -13.10 -18.32
N ALA A 82 -21.21 -13.83 -17.25
CA ALA A 82 -20.52 -13.35 -16.06
C ALA A 82 -19.18 -14.06 -15.92
N PHE A 83 -18.17 -13.33 -15.46
CA PHE A 83 -16.82 -13.82 -15.26
C PHE A 83 -16.47 -13.70 -13.79
N ASP A 84 -15.76 -14.71 -13.28
CA ASP A 84 -15.11 -14.59 -11.99
C ASP A 84 -13.97 -13.56 -12.10
N SER A 85 -13.84 -12.74 -11.06
CA SER A 85 -12.79 -11.74 -10.95
C SER A 85 -11.89 -12.06 -9.76
N GLU A 86 -10.61 -11.77 -9.92
CA GLU A 86 -9.67 -11.61 -8.82
C GLU A 86 -9.62 -10.14 -8.41
N LEU A 87 -9.54 -9.89 -7.11
CA LEU A 87 -9.42 -8.54 -6.55
C LEU A 87 -8.06 -8.39 -5.92
N SER A 88 -7.36 -7.33 -6.28
CA SER A 88 -6.10 -6.93 -5.65
C SER A 88 -6.22 -5.50 -5.16
N LEU A 89 -5.82 -5.26 -3.92
CA LEU A 89 -5.84 -3.92 -3.32
C LEU A 89 -4.40 -3.42 -3.18
N GLN A 90 -4.16 -2.19 -3.60
CA GLN A 90 -2.95 -1.44 -3.32
C GLN A 90 -3.30 -0.27 -2.42
N LEU A 91 -2.69 -0.19 -1.22
CA LEU A 91 -3.03 0.87 -0.25
C LEU A 91 -2.61 2.23 -0.77
N LEU A 92 -1.33 2.34 -1.12
CA LEU A 92 -0.81 3.35 -2.03
C LEU A 92 -0.30 2.59 -3.26
N PRO A 93 -0.64 2.97 -4.50
CA PRO A 93 -0.25 2.22 -5.69
C PRO A 93 1.26 1.99 -5.72
N TRP A 94 1.68 0.77 -6.04
CA TRP A 94 3.08 0.44 -6.36
C TRP A 94 3.23 -0.04 -7.80
N THR A 95 2.13 -0.13 -8.54
CA THR A 95 2.12 -0.29 -9.99
C THR A 95 1.45 0.92 -10.65
N GLY A 96 1.76 1.14 -11.91
CA GLY A 96 0.94 1.98 -12.79
C GLY A 96 -0.44 1.36 -13.04
N PRO A 97 -1.32 2.10 -13.73
CA PRO A 97 -2.61 1.59 -14.15
C PRO A 97 -2.48 0.32 -15.00
N GLY A 98 -3.42 -0.61 -14.86
CA GLY A 98 -3.37 -1.92 -15.52
C GLY A 98 -2.30 -2.86 -14.98
N GLY A 99 -1.64 -2.53 -13.86
CA GLY A 99 -0.56 -3.32 -13.29
C GLY A 99 0.81 -3.08 -13.93
N GLU A 100 0.99 -1.98 -14.66
CA GLU A 100 2.26 -1.62 -15.29
C GLU A 100 3.38 -1.44 -14.25
N ALA A 101 4.57 -1.98 -14.51
CA ALA A 101 5.72 -1.79 -13.62
C ALA A 101 6.19 -0.33 -13.65
N LEU A 102 6.44 0.25 -12.48
CA LEU A 102 6.99 1.61 -12.36
C LEU A 102 8.50 1.58 -12.56
N THR A 103 9.00 2.24 -13.61
CA THR A 103 10.46 2.32 -13.88
C THR A 103 11.15 3.40 -13.06
N GLN A 104 10.45 4.48 -12.72
CA GLN A 104 10.92 5.57 -11.87
C GLN A 104 9.78 6.04 -10.95
N PRO A 105 9.52 5.33 -9.84
CA PRO A 105 8.44 5.67 -8.92
C PRO A 105 8.76 6.98 -8.16
N THR A 106 8.28 8.11 -8.67
CA THR A 106 8.41 9.42 -8.01
C THR A 106 7.17 9.83 -7.23
N ALA A 107 5.98 9.43 -7.70
CA ALA A 107 4.70 9.62 -7.04
C ALA A 107 3.68 8.56 -7.51
N PRO A 108 2.66 8.23 -6.69
CA PRO A 108 1.57 7.38 -7.11
C PRO A 108 0.64 8.10 -8.10
N TRP A 109 -0.03 7.34 -8.96
CA TRP A 109 -1.02 7.88 -9.91
C TRP A 109 -2.40 8.11 -9.27
N CYS A 110 -2.64 7.47 -8.12
CA CYS A 110 -3.83 7.62 -7.29
C CYS A 110 -3.37 8.03 -5.90
N ASP A 111 -3.99 9.09 -5.35
CA ASP A 111 -3.62 9.61 -4.03
C ASP A 111 -4.03 8.67 -2.89
N GLY A 112 -5.09 7.87 -3.10
CA GLY A 112 -5.55 6.84 -2.17
C GLY A 112 -5.32 5.42 -2.69
N SER A 113 -6.16 4.49 -2.26
CA SER A 113 -6.02 3.08 -2.66
C SER A 113 -6.50 2.79 -4.06
N VAL A 114 -5.93 1.75 -4.66
CA VAL A 114 -6.37 1.19 -5.94
C VAL A 114 -6.91 -0.22 -5.73
N LEU A 115 -8.17 -0.44 -6.11
CA LEU A 115 -8.74 -1.79 -6.24
C LEU A 115 -8.68 -2.20 -7.71
N SER A 116 -7.86 -3.20 -8.01
CA SER A 116 -7.80 -3.83 -9.33
C SER A 116 -8.78 -5.00 -9.39
N VAL A 117 -9.66 -4.97 -10.39
CA VAL A 117 -10.60 -6.04 -10.72
C VAL A 117 -10.09 -6.74 -11.98
N VAL A 118 -9.53 -7.94 -11.81
CA VAL A 118 -8.90 -8.71 -12.88
C VAL A 118 -9.80 -9.88 -13.28
N PRO A 119 -10.33 -9.94 -14.51
CA PRO A 119 -11.07 -11.12 -14.98
C PRO A 119 -10.16 -12.36 -14.95
N LYS A 120 -10.65 -13.48 -14.43
CA LYS A 120 -9.89 -14.75 -14.38
C LYS A 120 -9.80 -15.46 -15.74
N ALA A 121 -10.54 -14.97 -16.73
CA ALA A 121 -10.52 -15.47 -18.10
C ALA A 121 -10.31 -14.29 -19.04
N GLU A 122 -9.61 -14.55 -20.15
CA GLU A 122 -9.45 -13.57 -21.21
C GLU A 122 -10.82 -13.13 -21.76
N LEU A 123 -10.97 -11.83 -21.96
CA LEU A 123 -12.19 -11.25 -22.50
C LEU A 123 -12.25 -11.48 -24.02
N SER A 124 -13.44 -11.77 -24.55
CA SER A 124 -13.64 -11.82 -26.00
C SER A 124 -13.51 -10.42 -26.64
N PRO A 125 -12.92 -10.32 -27.85
CA PRO A 125 -12.73 -9.05 -28.56
C PRO A 125 -14.06 -8.43 -29.04
N SER A 126 -14.06 -7.12 -29.28
CA SER A 126 -15.20 -6.34 -29.79
C SER A 126 -16.50 -6.44 -28.97
N LEU A 127 -16.43 -6.76 -27.69
CA LEU A 127 -17.61 -6.80 -26.81
C LEU A 127 -17.59 -5.66 -25.80
N LEU A 128 -18.78 -5.19 -25.45
CA LEU A 128 -18.99 -4.30 -24.31
C LEU A 128 -18.94 -5.13 -23.02
N TYR A 129 -18.03 -4.77 -22.12
CA TYR A 129 -17.94 -5.31 -20.78
C TYR A 129 -18.38 -4.28 -19.75
N ARG A 130 -18.82 -4.80 -18.62
CA ARG A 130 -19.21 -4.05 -17.44
C ARG A 130 -18.57 -4.65 -16.20
N VAL A 131 -17.79 -3.86 -15.48
CA VAL A 131 -17.37 -4.14 -14.11
C VAL A 131 -18.36 -3.49 -13.15
N ARG A 132 -18.87 -4.27 -12.20
CA ARG A 132 -19.76 -3.82 -11.14
C ARG A 132 -19.10 -4.01 -9.79
N VAL A 133 -19.10 -2.99 -8.95
CA VAL A 133 -18.58 -3.05 -7.57
C VAL A 133 -19.69 -2.74 -6.57
N VAL A 134 -19.71 -3.49 -5.47
CA VAL A 134 -20.67 -3.31 -4.38
C VAL A 134 -20.15 -2.25 -3.38
N PRO A 135 -21.03 -1.47 -2.74
CA PRO A 135 -20.60 -0.42 -1.82
C PRO A 135 -20.27 -0.95 -0.42
N ARG A 136 -19.23 -1.80 -0.32
CA ARG A 136 -18.79 -2.41 0.95
C ARG A 136 -17.44 -1.93 1.44
N ALA A 137 -16.57 -1.47 0.55
CA ALA A 137 -15.28 -0.92 0.90
C ALA A 137 -15.43 0.17 1.97
N ARG A 138 -14.53 0.15 2.94
CA ARG A 138 -14.40 1.17 3.98
C ARG A 138 -13.03 1.81 3.89
N GLY A 139 -12.98 3.11 4.17
CA GLY A 139 -11.69 3.74 4.42
C GLY A 139 -11.08 3.18 5.71
N TRP A 140 -9.77 3.33 5.84
CA TRP A 140 -9.03 2.81 7.00
C TRP A 140 -9.51 3.46 8.31
N GLY A 141 -9.91 4.74 8.27
CA GLY A 141 -10.50 5.48 9.39
C GLY A 141 -11.98 5.16 9.65
N GLY A 142 -12.55 4.19 8.94
CA GLY A 142 -13.97 3.80 9.04
C GLY A 142 -14.91 4.51 8.07
N GLU A 143 -14.39 5.34 7.16
CA GLU A 143 -15.14 6.08 6.15
C GLU A 143 -16.06 5.15 5.36
N ILE A 144 -17.31 5.58 5.16
CA ILE A 144 -18.27 4.85 4.31
C ILE A 144 -18.13 5.35 2.88
N LEU A 145 -18.20 4.42 1.92
CA LEU A 145 -18.21 4.74 0.51
C LEU A 145 -19.45 5.58 0.14
N ASP A 146 -19.23 6.81 -0.32
CA ASP A 146 -20.26 7.68 -0.86
C ASP A 146 -20.76 7.11 -2.19
N THR A 147 -22.05 6.78 -2.19
CA THR A 147 -22.71 6.24 -3.37
C THR A 147 -23.46 7.28 -4.18
N THR A 148 -23.36 8.56 -3.82
CA THR A 148 -24.01 9.68 -4.51
C THR A 148 -23.15 10.31 -5.61
N THR A 149 -21.87 9.94 -5.69
CA THR A 149 -20.94 10.37 -6.73
C THR A 149 -21.26 9.77 -8.11
N PRO A 150 -20.73 10.33 -9.22
CA PRO A 150 -20.90 9.74 -10.55
C PRO A 150 -20.35 8.30 -10.64
N GLY A 151 -21.01 7.46 -11.45
CA GLY A 151 -20.63 6.05 -11.68
C GLY A 151 -21.48 5.04 -10.90
N TRP A 152 -22.23 5.48 -9.89
CA TRP A 152 -23.18 4.63 -9.18
C TRP A 152 -24.52 4.51 -9.93
N VAL A 153 -24.93 3.26 -10.18
CA VAL A 153 -26.20 2.92 -10.84
C VAL A 153 -27.08 2.16 -9.85
N VAL A 154 -28.38 2.44 -9.86
CA VAL A 154 -29.39 1.68 -9.11
C VAL A 154 -29.91 0.55 -10.00
N GLU A 155 -29.70 -0.68 -9.58
CA GLU A 155 -30.18 -1.89 -10.24
C GLU A 155 -31.07 -2.67 -9.26
N GLY A 156 -32.39 -2.52 -9.40
CA GLY A 156 -33.36 -3.06 -8.44
C GLY A 156 -33.29 -2.32 -7.10
N ASP A 157 -33.04 -3.05 -6.01
CA ASP A 157 -32.86 -2.54 -4.65
C ASP A 157 -31.39 -2.27 -4.28
N ARG A 158 -30.46 -2.50 -5.21
CA ARG A 158 -29.02 -2.44 -4.96
C ARG A 158 -28.38 -1.31 -5.77
N ARG A 159 -27.38 -0.68 -5.15
CA ARG A 159 -26.50 0.27 -5.82
C ARG A 159 -25.18 -0.40 -6.19
N ARG A 160 -24.66 -0.11 -7.38
CA ARG A 160 -23.42 -0.66 -7.93
C ARG A 160 -22.61 0.43 -8.60
N TYR A 161 -21.32 0.51 -8.31
CA TYR A 161 -20.42 1.34 -9.10
C TYR A 161 -20.15 0.60 -10.39
N THR A 162 -20.27 1.29 -11.52
CA THR A 162 -20.26 0.67 -12.83
C THR A 162 -19.20 1.31 -13.72
N VAL A 163 -18.31 0.49 -14.26
CA VAL A 163 -17.38 0.87 -15.34
C VAL A 163 -17.72 0.03 -16.55
N GLU A 164 -18.02 0.69 -17.67
CA GLU A 164 -18.25 0.05 -18.96
C GLU A 164 -17.11 0.34 -19.92
N PHE A 165 -16.71 -0.65 -20.72
CA PHE A 165 -15.66 -0.49 -21.71
C PHE A 165 -15.81 -1.51 -22.84
N THR A 166 -15.28 -1.19 -24.02
CA THR A 166 -15.32 -2.07 -25.19
C THR A 166 -13.93 -2.61 -25.50
N THR A 167 -13.81 -3.93 -25.64
CA THR A 167 -12.54 -4.56 -26.00
C THR A 167 -12.16 -4.33 -27.46
N THR A 168 -10.86 -4.29 -27.74
CA THR A 168 -10.32 -4.19 -29.10
C THR A 168 -10.80 -5.34 -30.00
N ALA A 169 -10.93 -5.06 -31.29
CA ALA A 169 -11.31 -6.06 -32.29
C ALA A 169 -10.19 -7.04 -32.64
N THR A 170 -8.94 -6.60 -32.45
CA THR A 170 -7.80 -7.48 -32.66
C THR A 170 -7.52 -8.12 -31.31
N PRO A 171 -7.70 -9.46 -31.15
CA PRO A 171 -7.22 -10.11 -29.94
C PRO A 171 -5.75 -9.71 -29.81
N ALA A 172 -5.30 -9.40 -28.58
CA ALA A 172 -3.89 -9.16 -28.37
C ALA A 172 -3.15 -10.30 -29.05
N THR A 173 -2.31 -10.00 -30.05
CA THR A 173 -1.25 -10.95 -30.39
C THR A 173 -0.63 -11.31 -29.06
N VAL A 174 -0.43 -12.61 -28.79
CA VAL A 174 0.24 -13.05 -27.57
C VAL A 174 1.64 -12.46 -27.63
N ASP A 175 1.74 -11.20 -27.21
CA ASP A 175 2.99 -10.57 -26.88
C ASP A 175 3.56 -11.46 -25.78
N PRO A 176 4.87 -11.72 -25.80
CA PRO A 176 5.49 -12.40 -24.68
C PRO A 176 4.98 -11.70 -23.41
N PRO A 177 4.66 -12.47 -22.34
CA PRO A 177 4.15 -11.88 -21.12
C PRO A 177 4.99 -10.66 -20.79
N PRO A 178 4.38 -9.53 -20.36
CA PRO A 178 5.12 -8.33 -20.03
C PRO A 178 6.33 -8.76 -19.20
N PRO A 179 7.54 -8.22 -19.49
CA PRO A 179 8.74 -8.64 -18.78
C PRO A 179 8.39 -8.69 -17.31
N SER A 180 8.60 -9.86 -16.70
CA SER A 180 8.28 -10.10 -15.30
C SER A 180 8.68 -8.86 -14.53
N VAL A 181 7.72 -8.25 -13.82
CA VAL A 181 7.98 -7.14 -12.89
C VAL A 181 9.29 -7.49 -12.22
N GLY A 182 10.30 -6.63 -12.35
CA GLY A 182 11.65 -6.92 -11.86
C GLY A 182 11.51 -7.53 -10.47
N ILE A 183 11.93 -8.79 -10.32
CA ILE A 183 11.71 -9.51 -9.07
C ILE A 183 12.61 -8.81 -8.07
N VAL A 184 12.01 -7.97 -7.22
CA VAL A 184 12.73 -7.39 -6.09
C VAL A 184 12.95 -8.50 -5.09
N HIS A 185 14.22 -8.84 -4.87
CA HIS A 185 14.64 -9.81 -3.86
C HIS A 185 14.92 -9.09 -2.54
N PHE A 186 14.75 -9.78 -1.41
CA PHE A 186 15.01 -9.20 -0.09
C PHE A 186 16.44 -8.71 0.03
N ASP A 187 17.39 -9.49 -0.48
CA ASP A 187 18.81 -9.14 -0.46
C ASP A 187 19.10 -7.82 -1.20
N GLU A 188 18.30 -7.47 -2.21
CA GLU A 188 18.44 -6.21 -2.95
C GLU A 188 18.06 -5.00 -2.10
N LEU A 189 17.13 -5.14 -1.15
CA LEU A 189 16.70 -4.05 -0.27
C LEU A 189 17.82 -3.52 0.65
N PHE A 190 18.88 -4.32 0.86
CA PHE A 190 20.08 -3.98 1.65
C PHE A 190 21.26 -3.46 0.81
N THR A 191 21.11 -3.41 -0.52
CA THR A 191 22.20 -2.90 -1.39
C THR A 191 22.34 -1.38 -1.30
N ASP A 192 23.51 -0.86 -1.67
CA ASP A 192 23.84 0.58 -1.59
C ASP A 192 22.71 1.45 -2.18
N GLY A 193 22.17 2.37 -1.38
CA GLY A 193 21.10 3.29 -1.77
C GLY A 193 19.67 2.76 -1.63
N ARG A 194 19.45 1.50 -1.21
CA ARG A 194 18.11 0.90 -1.02
C ARG A 194 17.59 1.07 0.40
N VAL A 195 16.31 0.78 0.63
CA VAL A 195 15.57 1.13 1.85
C VAL A 195 16.23 0.64 3.15
N PHE A 196 16.86 -0.54 3.12
CA PHE A 196 17.54 -1.14 4.28
C PHE A 196 19.06 -1.04 4.19
N ASP A 197 19.61 -0.21 3.28
CA ASP A 197 21.04 0.07 3.22
C ASP A 197 21.54 0.54 4.61
N PRO A 198 22.49 -0.17 5.23
CA PRO A 198 23.09 0.18 6.52
C PRO A 198 23.68 1.60 6.58
N ARG A 199 24.03 2.18 5.42
CA ARG A 199 24.64 3.52 5.30
C ARG A 199 23.62 4.66 5.21
N ARG A 200 22.36 4.39 4.88
CA ARG A 200 21.33 5.42 4.79
C ARG A 200 20.80 5.76 6.17
N ALA A 201 20.46 7.01 6.45
CA ALA A 201 19.87 7.39 7.73
C ALA A 201 18.46 6.80 7.95
N ILE A 202 17.75 6.48 6.87
CA ILE A 202 16.44 5.83 6.90
C ILE A 202 16.54 4.49 7.63
N CYS A 203 15.60 4.26 8.55
CA CYS A 203 15.53 3.08 9.43
C CYS A 203 16.77 2.88 10.34
N SER A 204 17.62 3.88 10.55
CA SER A 204 18.85 3.74 11.34
C SER A 204 18.62 3.37 12.82
N CYS A 205 17.47 3.70 13.40
CA CYS A 205 17.09 3.28 14.75
C CYS A 205 16.96 1.75 14.89
N HIS A 206 16.76 1.03 13.79
CA HIS A 206 16.76 -0.44 13.76
C HIS A 206 18.17 -1.03 13.66
N ARG A 207 19.22 -0.20 13.80
CA ARG A 207 20.63 -0.62 13.79
C ARG A 207 21.41 -0.14 15.02
N ASP A 208 20.76 0.61 15.91
CA ASP A 208 21.34 1.03 17.19
C ASP A 208 20.95 0.03 18.29
N PRO A 209 21.88 -0.77 18.84
CA PRO A 209 21.58 -1.77 19.86
C PRO A 209 20.92 -1.23 21.12
N ASP A 210 21.06 0.07 21.40
CA ASP A 210 20.48 0.73 22.57
C ASP A 210 19.04 1.23 22.31
N ASP A 211 18.58 1.27 21.06
CA ASP A 211 17.24 1.70 20.70
C ASP A 211 16.19 0.57 20.93
N LEU A 212 14.96 0.96 21.25
CA LEU A 212 13.85 0.01 21.34
C LEU A 212 13.49 -0.56 19.96
N ALA A 213 13.61 0.25 18.90
CA ALA A 213 13.34 -0.15 17.52
C ALA A 213 14.21 -1.34 17.09
N TYR A 214 15.52 -1.31 17.37
CA TYR A 214 16.45 -2.42 17.15
C TYR A 214 16.01 -3.72 17.84
N ARG A 215 15.57 -3.62 19.10
CA ARG A 215 15.10 -4.80 19.86
C ARG A 215 13.81 -5.40 19.32
N LEU A 216 12.99 -4.60 18.64
CA LEU A 216 11.74 -5.05 18.02
C LEU A 216 11.94 -5.57 16.59
N LEU A 217 12.90 -4.98 15.87
CA LEU A 217 13.31 -5.35 14.53
C LEU A 217 14.77 -4.92 14.32
N ASP A 218 15.66 -5.90 14.12
CA ASP A 218 17.06 -5.70 13.79
C ASP A 218 17.24 -5.65 12.27
N LEU A 219 17.67 -4.50 11.76
CA LEU A 219 18.00 -4.27 10.35
C LEU A 219 19.52 -4.06 10.13
N ASP A 220 20.35 -4.34 11.13
CA ASP A 220 21.82 -4.24 11.02
C ASP A 220 22.38 -5.46 10.28
N ASP A 221 21.81 -6.63 10.59
CA ASP A 221 22.13 -7.89 9.92
C ASP A 221 20.98 -8.39 9.04
N ARG A 222 21.29 -8.63 7.77
CA ARG A 222 20.34 -9.08 6.76
C ARG A 222 19.73 -10.45 7.07
N ASP A 223 20.50 -11.39 7.61
CA ASP A 223 19.97 -12.73 7.95
C ASP A 223 18.96 -12.66 9.09
N THR A 224 19.26 -11.83 10.08
CA THR A 224 18.39 -11.52 11.21
C THR A 224 17.14 -10.79 10.76
N ALA A 225 17.27 -9.75 9.93
CA ALA A 225 16.15 -9.01 9.37
C ALA A 225 15.20 -9.92 8.56
N TRP A 226 15.75 -10.82 7.74
CA TRP A 226 14.95 -11.80 7.00
C TRP A 226 14.12 -12.68 7.94
N ALA A 227 14.74 -13.19 9.00
CA ALA A 227 14.05 -14.03 9.97
C ALA A 227 12.93 -13.28 10.70
N GLN A 228 13.15 -12.01 11.04
CA GLN A 228 12.18 -11.20 11.79
C GLN A 228 11.06 -10.61 10.92
N LEU A 229 11.33 -10.35 9.64
CA LEU A 229 10.35 -9.82 8.70
C LEU A 229 9.57 -10.93 7.99
N ALA A 230 10.27 -11.82 7.27
CA ALA A 230 9.64 -12.72 6.31
C ALA A 230 9.17 -14.05 6.93
N LEU A 231 9.76 -14.48 8.04
CA LEU A 231 9.42 -15.75 8.71
C LEU A 231 8.44 -15.57 9.88
N GLU A 232 8.24 -14.35 10.37
CA GLU A 232 7.31 -14.06 11.45
C GLU A 232 5.87 -14.05 10.95
N THR A 233 5.08 -15.03 11.41
CA THR A 233 3.71 -15.27 10.95
C THR A 233 2.64 -14.84 11.95
N ARG A 234 3.05 -14.39 13.15
CA ARG A 234 2.09 -13.91 14.15
C ARG A 234 1.38 -12.66 13.65
N ALA A 235 0.05 -12.67 13.74
CA ALA A 235 -0.76 -11.49 13.52
C ALA A 235 -0.32 -10.34 14.45
N ARG A 236 -0.19 -9.16 13.87
CA ARG A 236 0.04 -7.90 14.56
C ARG A 236 -1.32 -7.25 14.87
N ASP A 237 -1.27 -6.05 15.41
CA ASP A 237 -2.39 -5.20 15.83
C ASP A 237 -3.44 -4.96 14.72
N THR A 238 -3.03 -4.85 13.46
CA THR A 238 -3.96 -4.76 12.32
C THR A 238 -4.67 -6.08 11.97
N GLY A 239 -4.30 -7.19 12.63
CA GLY A 239 -4.79 -8.54 12.36
C GLY A 239 -3.97 -9.31 11.31
N PHE A 240 -2.99 -8.65 10.70
CA PHE A 240 -2.14 -9.21 9.64
C PHE A 240 -0.73 -9.55 10.15
N PRO A 241 -0.03 -10.54 9.57
CA PRO A 241 1.36 -10.83 9.92
C PRO A 241 2.29 -9.70 9.49
N MET A 242 3.57 -9.78 9.90
CA MET A 242 4.59 -8.81 9.49
C MET A 242 4.65 -8.68 7.96
N ILE A 243 4.70 -9.83 7.27
CA ILE A 243 4.67 -9.94 5.81
C ILE A 243 3.62 -10.98 5.40
N SER A 244 2.65 -10.55 4.58
CA SER A 244 1.72 -11.43 3.87
C SER A 244 2.19 -11.61 2.44
N GLN A 245 2.78 -12.76 2.14
CA GLN A 245 3.33 -13.07 0.83
C GLN A 245 2.27 -12.87 -0.27
N ARG A 246 2.63 -12.12 -1.33
CA ARG A 246 1.77 -11.78 -2.47
C ARG A 246 0.57 -10.89 -2.15
N ARG A 247 0.47 -10.38 -0.91
CA ARG A 247 -0.62 -9.52 -0.44
C ARG A 247 -0.03 -8.35 0.35
N ALA A 248 0.63 -7.43 -0.36
CA ALA A 248 1.32 -6.31 0.29
C ALA A 248 0.37 -5.41 1.09
N SER A 249 -0.85 -5.19 0.61
CA SER A 249 -1.91 -4.47 1.34
C SER A 249 -2.43 -5.19 2.59
N GLU A 250 -2.00 -6.43 2.83
CA GLU A 250 -2.29 -7.20 4.03
C GLU A 250 -1.02 -7.47 4.83
N SER A 251 0.00 -6.64 4.70
CA SER A 251 1.26 -6.80 5.42
C SER A 251 1.40 -5.69 6.45
N PHE A 252 1.59 -6.06 7.72
CA PHE A 252 1.74 -5.07 8.78
C PHE A 252 2.91 -4.11 8.51
N LEU A 253 4.00 -4.58 7.88
CA LEU A 253 5.10 -3.69 7.47
C LEU A 253 4.60 -2.53 6.60
N VAL A 254 3.77 -2.81 5.59
CA VAL A 254 3.20 -1.78 4.71
C VAL A 254 2.32 -0.81 5.51
N HIS A 255 1.50 -1.32 6.44
CA HIS A 255 0.66 -0.47 7.29
C HIS A 255 1.49 0.45 8.19
N LYS A 256 2.62 -0.05 8.70
CA LYS A 256 3.54 0.69 9.56
C LYS A 256 4.31 1.78 8.82
N LEU A 257 4.50 1.62 7.51
CA LEU A 257 5.18 2.56 6.63
C LEU A 257 4.28 3.70 6.12
N LEU A 258 2.96 3.51 6.22
CA LEU A 258 1.97 4.48 5.76
C LEU A 258 1.53 5.40 6.90
N ARG A 259 1.04 6.57 6.49
CA ARG A 259 0.51 7.61 7.36
C ARG A 259 -0.88 8.01 6.90
N ASP A 260 -1.69 8.51 7.81
CA ASP A 260 -2.94 9.16 7.44
C ASP A 260 -2.70 10.58 6.90
N HIS A 261 -3.79 11.29 6.61
CA HIS A 261 -3.77 12.65 6.09
C HIS A 261 -3.17 13.69 7.06
N ASP A 262 -3.18 13.42 8.37
CA ASP A 262 -2.56 14.25 9.40
C ASP A 262 -1.07 13.91 9.60
N GLY A 263 -0.57 12.89 8.91
CA GLY A 263 0.80 12.40 9.02
C GLY A 263 1.01 11.44 10.19
N GLU A 264 -0.05 11.02 10.87
CA GLU A 264 -0.01 10.09 12.00
C GLU A 264 -0.08 8.63 11.52
N ALA A 265 0.12 7.67 12.43
CA ALA A 265 -0.04 6.26 12.12
C ALA A 265 -1.51 5.96 11.74
N LEU A 266 -1.70 5.02 10.82
CA LEU A 266 -3.03 4.54 10.48
C LEU A 266 -3.78 4.03 11.73
N GLN A 267 -5.10 4.18 11.74
CA GLN A 267 -5.93 3.67 12.84
C GLN A 267 -5.65 2.18 13.11
N ASP A 268 -5.68 1.76 14.37
CA ASP A 268 -5.31 0.39 14.82
C ASP A 268 -3.84 -0.01 14.61
N VAL A 269 -2.99 0.83 14.00
CA VAL A 269 -1.54 0.64 13.97
C VAL A 269 -0.94 1.19 15.26
N LEU A 270 -0.39 0.31 16.11
CA LEU A 270 0.18 0.68 17.40
C LEU A 270 1.55 1.35 17.26
N GLY A 271 1.70 2.49 17.93
CA GLY A 271 2.91 3.31 17.95
C GLY A 271 3.10 4.18 16.71
N ASP A 272 4.09 5.06 16.75
CA ASP A 272 4.37 6.03 15.68
C ASP A 272 4.60 5.36 14.30
N PRO A 273 4.21 5.99 13.18
CA PRO A 273 4.52 5.48 11.85
C PRO A 273 6.04 5.43 11.63
N MET A 274 6.49 4.58 10.72
CA MET A 274 7.92 4.39 10.43
C MET A 274 8.25 4.82 8.99
N PRO A 275 9.39 5.48 8.74
CA PRO A 275 10.27 6.12 9.73
C PRO A 275 9.53 7.21 10.53
N PRO A 276 9.95 7.54 11.76
CA PRO A 276 9.18 8.43 12.65
C PRO A 276 9.18 9.89 12.20
N ASP A 277 10.31 10.40 11.70
CA ASP A 277 10.49 11.84 11.41
C ASP A 277 9.81 12.28 10.11
N GLU A 278 9.88 11.46 9.07
CA GLU A 278 9.34 11.75 7.75
C GLU A 278 8.77 10.49 7.08
N PRO A 279 7.80 10.63 6.15
CA PRO A 279 7.32 9.52 5.35
C PRO A 279 8.46 8.86 4.57
N LEU A 280 8.37 7.55 4.39
CA LEU A 280 9.31 6.84 3.55
C LEU A 280 9.26 7.40 2.11
N PRO A 281 10.40 7.64 1.44
CA PRO A 281 10.39 8.03 0.04
C PRO A 281 9.58 7.04 -0.80
N TYR A 282 8.75 7.53 -1.71
CA TYR A 282 7.81 6.69 -2.45
C TYR A 282 8.49 5.55 -3.23
N ALA A 283 9.69 5.77 -3.77
CA ALA A 283 10.47 4.73 -4.43
C ALA A 283 10.84 3.57 -3.47
N ASP A 284 11.23 3.88 -2.24
CA ASP A 284 11.55 2.88 -1.22
C ASP A 284 10.29 2.12 -0.78
N TYR A 285 9.15 2.81 -0.68
CA TYR A 285 7.84 2.16 -0.45
C TYR A 285 7.50 1.17 -1.57
N VAL A 286 7.68 1.58 -2.83
CA VAL A 286 7.42 0.72 -4.00
C VAL A 286 8.31 -0.51 -3.99
N ASP A 287 9.60 -0.38 -3.64
CA ASP A 287 10.51 -1.52 -3.52
C ASP A 287 10.00 -2.54 -2.49
N VAL A 288 9.61 -2.09 -1.29
CA VAL A 288 9.08 -2.96 -0.23
C VAL A 288 7.77 -3.62 -0.64
N ALA A 289 6.81 -2.84 -1.16
CA ALA A 289 5.52 -3.37 -1.58
C ALA A 289 5.67 -4.38 -2.74
N THR A 290 6.56 -4.09 -3.70
CA THR A 290 6.85 -4.97 -4.85
C THR A 290 7.54 -6.26 -4.39
N TRP A 291 8.50 -6.19 -3.47
CA TRP A 291 9.12 -7.39 -2.88
C TRP A 291 8.07 -8.30 -2.25
N ILE A 292 7.16 -7.74 -1.44
CA ILE A 292 6.08 -8.52 -0.81
C ILE A 292 5.13 -9.10 -1.86
N GLN A 293 4.75 -8.30 -2.85
CA GLN A 293 3.87 -8.71 -3.95
C GLN A 293 4.47 -9.87 -4.76
N ASN A 294 5.80 -9.89 -4.93
CA ASN A 294 6.55 -10.96 -5.59
C ASN A 294 6.68 -12.23 -4.74
N GLY A 295 6.04 -12.28 -3.57
CA GLY A 295 6.05 -13.40 -2.64
C GLY A 295 7.09 -13.28 -1.55
N ALA A 296 7.64 -12.08 -1.33
CA ALA A 296 8.67 -11.81 -0.34
C ALA A 296 9.85 -12.78 -0.47
N GLN A 297 10.39 -12.91 -1.69
CA GLN A 297 11.50 -13.82 -1.97
C GLN A 297 12.80 -13.29 -1.39
N ARG A 298 13.70 -14.21 -1.03
CA ARG A 298 15.01 -13.84 -0.53
C ARG A 298 15.92 -13.34 -1.64
#